data_AF-A0A1G8ZE94-F1
#
_entry.id   AF-A0A1G8ZE94-F1
#
_cell.length_a   1.000
_cell.length_b   1.000
_cell.length_c   1.000
_cell.angle_alpha   90.00
_cell.angle_beta   90.00
_cell.angle_gamma   90.00
#
_symmetry.space_group_name_H-M   'P 1'
#
loop_
_entity.id
_entity.type
_entity.pdbx_description
1 polymer ?
#
loop_
_entity_poly.entity_id
_entity_poly.type
_entity_poly.pdbx_seq_one_letter_code
_entity_poly.pdbx_strand_id
1 'polypeptide(L)'
;MKKSMFFKSVLLVLFMLASLPNFAQDKVDTVNMLNGEKREGKVLSIGDSMVKFAYKGESLEYEFKKSEVNSIKFASGRTEIITKAPQGTVSAADRKGKIAVLPFEYITNESNSDVQAMGRQLQSDTYNSLRENTSLPNFQDPVTTNSLLAEEGLSPEAARLKRPADLATLLGVEYVVYGIATVTNKGSSTFSSGSTTYNGKETQKTDRNKETTKTSGTVYGSGNAATMVNYNTKIDLKFYDDAGVNRYAQSRESFGSDIDAYHATINYLIKRCPFGSKAKK
;
A
#
# COMPACT_ATOMS: atom_id res chain seq x y z
N MET A 1 -21.24 -41.28 55.24
CA MET A 1 -20.79 -42.18 54.15
C MET A 1 -21.11 -41.68 52.73
N LYS A 2 -22.26 -41.02 52.46
CA LYS A 2 -22.64 -40.55 51.11
C LYS A 2 -21.68 -39.51 50.48
N LYS A 3 -21.11 -38.57 51.25
CA LYS A 3 -20.16 -37.54 50.75
C LYS A 3 -18.83 -38.11 50.23
N SER A 4 -18.35 -39.22 50.82
CA SER A 4 -17.11 -39.90 50.41
C SER A 4 -17.27 -40.66 49.09
N MET A 5 -18.44 -41.28 48.86
CA MET A 5 -18.75 -41.91 47.57
C MET A 5 -18.95 -40.89 46.44
N PHE A 6 -19.52 -39.71 46.75
CA PHE A 6 -19.69 -38.65 45.77
C PHE A 6 -18.33 -38.08 45.32
N PHE A 7 -17.40 -37.86 46.26
CA PHE A 7 -16.06 -37.38 45.94
C PHE A 7 -15.24 -38.39 45.13
N LYS A 8 -15.36 -39.70 45.45
CA LYS A 8 -14.73 -40.78 44.68
C LYS A 8 -15.33 -40.94 43.28
N SER A 9 -16.63 -40.76 43.12
CA SER A 9 -17.29 -40.81 41.81
C SER A 9 -16.92 -39.61 40.94
N VAL A 10 -16.81 -38.41 41.51
CA VAL A 10 -16.35 -37.21 40.79
C VAL A 10 -14.89 -37.35 40.36
N LEU A 11 -14.03 -37.92 41.22
CA LEU A 11 -12.63 -38.14 40.88
C LEU A 11 -12.44 -39.21 39.78
N LEU A 12 -13.29 -40.25 39.77
CA LEU A 12 -13.28 -41.29 38.73
C LEU A 12 -13.73 -40.74 37.36
N VAL A 13 -14.74 -39.87 37.34
CA VAL A 13 -15.21 -39.20 36.11
C VAL A 13 -14.16 -38.21 35.59
N LEU A 14 -13.46 -37.49 36.49
CA LEU A 14 -12.38 -36.58 36.10
C LEU A 14 -11.17 -37.32 35.50
N PHE A 15 -10.90 -38.55 35.96
CA PHE A 15 -9.83 -39.39 35.41
C PHE A 15 -10.20 -40.00 34.03
N MET A 16 -11.48 -40.26 33.77
CA MET A 16 -11.97 -40.73 32.47
C MET A 16 -12.01 -39.64 31.38
N LEU A 17 -12.18 -38.36 31.74
CA LEU A 17 -12.12 -37.27 30.75
C LEU A 17 -10.69 -36.93 30.29
N ALA A 18 -9.66 -37.34 31.04
CA ALA A 18 -8.27 -37.08 30.70
C ALA A 18 -7.67 -38.06 29.66
N SER A 19 -8.41 -39.12 29.29
CA SER A 19 -7.96 -40.15 28.35
C SER A 19 -8.61 -40.05 26.97
N LEU A 20 -9.04 -38.86 26.55
CA LEU A 20 -9.33 -38.64 25.14
C LEU A 20 -8.02 -38.79 24.36
N PRO A 21 -7.92 -39.75 23.40
CA PRO A 21 -6.77 -39.77 22.52
C PRO A 21 -6.77 -38.43 21.78
N ASN A 22 -5.71 -37.63 21.99
CA ASN A 22 -5.40 -36.56 21.07
C ASN A 22 -5.16 -37.23 19.72
N PHE A 23 -6.14 -37.21 18.83
CA PHE A 23 -5.91 -37.44 17.42
C PHE A 23 -5.01 -36.30 16.97
N ALA A 24 -3.69 -36.52 17.04
CA ALA A 24 -2.74 -35.71 16.33
C ALA A 24 -3.15 -35.79 14.86
N GLN A 25 -3.71 -34.70 14.35
CA GLN A 25 -3.94 -34.57 12.93
C GLN A 25 -2.55 -34.46 12.31
N ASP A 26 -2.00 -35.61 11.91
CA ASP A 26 -0.69 -35.68 11.29
C ASP A 26 -0.67 -34.71 10.12
N LYS A 27 0.08 -33.62 10.28
CA LYS A 27 0.36 -32.71 9.19
C LYS A 27 1.20 -33.50 8.21
N VAL A 28 0.64 -33.72 7.04
CA VAL A 28 1.30 -34.39 5.92
C VAL A 28 1.76 -33.33 4.92
N ASP A 29 2.78 -33.66 4.15
CA ASP A 29 3.18 -32.84 3.03
C ASP A 29 2.06 -32.85 1.98
N THR A 30 1.85 -31.71 1.32
CA THR A 30 0.89 -31.56 0.23
C THR A 30 1.62 -31.12 -1.03
N VAL A 31 1.61 -31.95 -2.06
CA VAL A 31 2.09 -31.60 -3.39
C VAL A 31 0.91 -31.09 -4.20
N ASN A 32 0.95 -29.82 -4.58
CA ASN A 32 -0.01 -29.22 -5.50
C ASN A 32 0.52 -29.36 -6.92
N MET A 33 -0.19 -30.11 -7.75
CA MET A 33 0.13 -30.31 -9.15
C MET A 33 -0.33 -29.11 -9.99
N LEU A 34 0.25 -28.97 -11.19
CA LEU A 34 -0.12 -27.92 -12.15
C LEU A 34 -1.55 -28.07 -12.67
N ASN A 35 -2.08 -29.30 -12.72
CA ASN A 35 -3.46 -29.59 -13.10
C ASN A 35 -4.48 -29.25 -11.98
N GLY A 36 -4.04 -28.76 -10.82
CA GLY A 36 -4.88 -28.44 -9.67
C GLY A 36 -5.12 -29.61 -8.71
N GLU A 37 -4.63 -30.81 -9.01
CA GLU A 37 -4.69 -31.94 -8.09
C GLU A 37 -3.80 -31.72 -6.87
N LYS A 38 -4.29 -32.17 -5.71
CA LYS A 38 -3.53 -32.14 -4.46
C LYS A 38 -3.21 -33.57 -4.04
N ARG A 39 -1.94 -33.85 -3.80
CA ARG A 39 -1.46 -35.15 -3.32
C ARG A 39 -0.97 -35.00 -1.89
N GLU A 40 -1.59 -35.73 -0.96
CA GLU A 40 -1.28 -35.67 0.48
C GLU A 40 -0.48 -36.90 0.92
N GLY A 41 0.65 -36.68 1.61
CA GLY A 41 1.61 -37.73 1.91
C GLY A 41 2.93 -37.20 2.43
N LYS A 42 4.04 -37.81 2.02
CA LYS A 42 5.40 -37.45 2.45
C LYS A 42 6.31 -37.26 1.25
N VAL A 43 6.97 -36.12 1.16
CA VAL A 43 8.01 -35.85 0.16
C VAL A 43 9.30 -36.51 0.64
N LEU A 44 9.82 -37.44 -0.16
CA LEU A 44 11.02 -38.21 0.18
C LEU A 44 12.29 -37.51 -0.30
N SER A 45 12.28 -36.98 -1.52
CA SER A 45 13.38 -36.19 -2.07
C SER A 45 12.91 -35.29 -3.22
N ILE A 46 13.65 -34.20 -3.44
CA ILE A 46 13.47 -33.29 -4.57
C ILE A 46 14.78 -33.34 -5.36
N GLY A 47 14.74 -33.97 -6.53
CA GLY A 47 15.85 -34.00 -7.47
C GLY A 47 15.76 -32.85 -8.49
N ASP A 48 16.66 -32.89 -9.47
CA ASP A 48 16.74 -31.87 -10.51
C ASP A 48 15.51 -31.86 -11.43
N SER A 49 15.02 -33.05 -11.81
CA SER A 49 13.90 -33.23 -12.74
C SER A 49 12.68 -33.91 -12.13
N MET A 50 12.80 -34.55 -10.95
CA MET A 50 11.75 -35.37 -10.36
C MET A 50 11.59 -35.09 -8.85
N VAL A 51 10.38 -35.29 -8.34
CA VAL A 51 10.04 -35.26 -6.92
C VAL A 51 9.59 -36.66 -6.52
N LYS A 52 10.25 -37.25 -5.51
CA LYS A 52 9.85 -38.55 -4.94
C LYS A 52 8.87 -38.34 -3.80
N PHE A 53 7.80 -39.11 -3.79
CA PHE A 53 6.67 -38.93 -2.89
C PHE A 53 6.06 -40.27 -2.47
N ALA A 54 5.56 -40.37 -1.23
CA ALA A 54 4.78 -41.50 -0.75
C ALA A 54 3.42 -41.01 -0.25
N TYR A 55 2.32 -41.65 -0.66
CA TYR A 55 0.98 -41.27 -0.20
C TYR A 55 0.80 -41.57 1.30
N LYS A 56 -0.14 -40.84 1.92
CA LYS A 56 -0.50 -41.06 3.31
C LYS A 56 -0.97 -42.52 3.53
N GLY A 57 -0.26 -43.25 4.38
CA GLY A 57 -0.58 -44.64 4.70
C GLY A 57 -0.01 -45.67 3.71
N GLU A 58 0.77 -45.24 2.71
CA GLU A 58 1.44 -46.11 1.75
C GLU A 58 2.97 -46.01 1.88
N SER A 59 3.66 -47.13 1.70
CA SER A 59 5.14 -47.18 1.67
C SER A 59 5.71 -47.19 0.25
N LEU A 60 4.86 -47.07 -0.78
CA LEU A 60 5.27 -47.06 -2.17
C LEU A 60 5.84 -45.69 -2.55
N GLU A 61 6.98 -45.69 -3.23
CA GLU A 61 7.59 -44.48 -3.79
C GLU A 61 7.00 -44.18 -5.16
N TYR A 62 6.51 -42.95 -5.33
CA TYR A 62 6.01 -42.41 -6.57
C TYR A 62 6.95 -41.29 -7.03
N GLU A 63 7.15 -41.20 -8.34
CA GLU A 63 7.96 -40.14 -8.93
C GLU A 63 7.08 -39.22 -9.77
N PHE A 64 7.05 -37.94 -9.40
CA PHE A 64 6.40 -36.90 -10.17
C PHE A 64 7.45 -36.09 -10.93
N LYS A 65 7.18 -35.73 -12.18
CA LYS A 65 8.03 -34.80 -12.90
C LYS A 65 7.94 -33.44 -12.23
N LYS A 66 9.08 -32.80 -12.00
CA LYS A 66 9.15 -31.46 -11.41
C LYS A 66 8.35 -30.45 -12.25
N SER A 67 8.32 -30.63 -13.57
CA SER A 67 7.53 -29.84 -14.53
C SER A 67 6.02 -29.99 -14.42
N GLU A 68 5.51 -30.93 -13.62
CA GLU A 68 4.08 -31.19 -13.40
C GLU A 68 3.66 -30.73 -11.99
N VAL A 69 4.61 -30.33 -11.14
CA VAL A 69 4.39 -29.89 -9.76
C VAL A 69 4.41 -28.36 -9.71
N ASN A 70 3.32 -27.76 -9.22
CA ASN A 70 3.22 -26.32 -9.01
C ASN A 70 3.96 -25.92 -7.72
N SER A 71 3.57 -26.50 -6.59
CA SER A 71 4.16 -26.19 -5.28
C SER A 71 4.10 -27.37 -4.31
N ILE A 72 4.98 -27.37 -3.31
CA ILE A 72 5.03 -28.35 -2.23
C ILE A 72 4.84 -27.59 -0.91
N LYS A 73 3.85 -27.98 -0.11
CA LYS A 73 3.65 -27.52 1.26
C LYS A 73 4.11 -28.63 2.19
N PHE A 74 5.20 -28.41 2.93
CA PHE A 74 5.70 -29.39 3.89
C PHE A 74 4.86 -29.37 5.17
N ALA A 75 4.80 -30.50 5.86
CA ALA A 75 4.21 -30.65 7.19
C ALA A 75 4.77 -29.65 8.21
N SER A 76 6.03 -29.22 8.01
CA SER A 76 6.71 -28.20 8.81
C SER A 76 6.18 -26.77 8.62
N GLY A 77 5.33 -26.54 7.62
CA GLY A 77 4.82 -25.22 7.24
C GLY A 77 5.65 -24.50 6.17
N ARG A 78 6.83 -25.03 5.81
CA ARG A 78 7.62 -24.52 4.68
C ARG A 78 6.86 -24.75 3.37
N THR A 79 6.87 -23.77 2.47
CA THR A 79 6.34 -23.93 1.10
C THR A 79 7.46 -23.74 0.09
N GLU A 80 7.58 -24.66 -0.87
CA GLU A 80 8.54 -24.60 -1.96
C GLU A 80 7.80 -24.58 -3.29
N ILE A 81 7.97 -23.50 -4.05
CA ILE A 81 7.37 -23.34 -5.38
C ILE A 81 8.31 -23.99 -6.38
N ILE A 82 7.82 -25.01 -7.06
CA ILE A 82 8.63 -25.89 -7.91
C ILE A 82 8.56 -25.45 -9.37
N THR A 83 7.35 -25.18 -9.85
CA THR A 83 7.12 -24.51 -11.11
C THR A 83 6.55 -23.15 -10.77
N LYS A 84 7.30 -22.06 -11.03
CA LYS A 84 6.61 -20.81 -11.35
C LYS A 84 5.73 -21.17 -12.52
N ALA A 85 4.40 -21.14 -12.34
CA ALA A 85 3.49 -21.27 -13.47
C ALA A 85 4.10 -20.44 -14.60
N PRO A 86 4.22 -20.96 -15.84
CA PRO A 86 4.43 -20.04 -16.94
C PRO A 86 3.30 -19.05 -16.76
N GLN A 87 3.64 -17.81 -16.39
CA GLN A 87 2.70 -16.71 -16.46
C GLN A 87 2.12 -16.87 -17.86
N GLY A 88 0.87 -17.33 -17.94
CA GLY A 88 0.22 -17.55 -19.23
C GLY A 88 0.52 -16.28 -19.99
N THR A 89 1.22 -16.39 -21.12
CA THR A 89 1.72 -15.23 -21.83
C THR A 89 0.49 -14.45 -22.20
N VAL A 90 0.13 -13.48 -21.35
CA VAL A 90 -1.12 -12.72 -21.47
C VAL A 90 -0.98 -12.10 -22.83
N SER A 91 -1.83 -12.49 -23.77
CA SER A 91 -1.58 -12.13 -25.16
C SER A 91 -1.58 -10.62 -25.28
N ALA A 92 -0.88 -10.07 -26.29
CA ALA A 92 -0.92 -8.62 -26.50
C ALA A 92 -2.36 -8.10 -26.66
N ALA A 93 -3.28 -8.95 -27.14
CA ALA A 93 -4.71 -8.65 -27.21
C ALA A 93 -5.35 -8.53 -25.82
N ASP A 94 -5.02 -9.42 -24.89
CA ASP A 94 -5.58 -9.44 -23.53
C ASP A 94 -5.09 -8.29 -22.66
N ARG A 95 -3.88 -7.76 -22.94
CA ARG A 95 -3.32 -6.60 -22.23
C ARG A 95 -3.92 -5.28 -22.69
N LYS A 96 -4.44 -5.23 -23.93
CA LYS A 96 -4.86 -4.00 -24.59
C LYS A 96 -5.89 -3.22 -23.78
N GLY A 97 -5.65 -1.92 -23.64
CA GLY A 97 -6.47 -0.96 -22.92
C GLY A 97 -6.43 -1.10 -21.39
N LYS A 98 -5.61 -2.00 -20.84
CA LYS A 98 -5.44 -2.16 -19.39
C LYS A 98 -4.29 -1.31 -18.88
N ILE A 99 -4.47 -0.70 -17.72
CA ILE A 99 -3.45 0.08 -17.03
C ILE A 99 -3.29 -0.37 -15.57
N ALA A 100 -2.05 -0.43 -15.11
CA ALA A 100 -1.72 -0.66 -13.70
C ALA A 100 -0.91 0.50 -13.13
N VAL A 101 -1.19 0.87 -11.89
CA VAL A 101 -0.43 1.88 -11.15
C VAL A 101 0.51 1.14 -10.20
N LEU A 102 1.81 1.38 -10.30
CA LEU A 102 2.77 0.82 -9.36
C LEU A 102 2.72 1.59 -8.02
N PRO A 103 3.14 0.99 -6.90
CA PRO A 103 3.34 1.71 -5.65
C PRO A 103 4.21 2.95 -5.85
N PHE A 104 3.76 4.09 -5.32
CA PHE A 104 4.51 5.34 -5.45
C PHE A 104 5.78 5.32 -4.62
N GLU A 105 6.80 6.02 -5.10
CA GLU A 105 7.92 6.42 -4.26
C GLU A 105 7.52 7.66 -3.50
N TYR A 106 7.66 7.63 -2.17
CA TYR A 106 7.38 8.79 -1.33
C TYR A 106 8.69 9.27 -0.69
N ILE A 107 9.08 10.49 -1.02
CA ILE A 107 10.31 11.12 -0.55
C ILE A 107 9.91 12.26 0.37
N THR A 108 10.39 12.23 1.62
CA THR A 108 10.11 13.25 2.62
C THR A 108 11.34 13.56 3.46
N ASN A 109 11.39 14.77 4.02
CA ASN A 109 12.38 15.17 5.02
C ASN A 109 11.87 14.97 6.46
N GLU A 110 10.65 14.45 6.65
CA GLU A 110 10.12 14.11 7.96
C GLU A 110 10.57 12.70 8.39
N SER A 111 11.11 12.59 9.60
CA SER A 111 11.70 11.35 10.12
C SER A 111 10.69 10.29 10.55
N ASN A 112 9.43 10.66 10.79
CA ASN A 112 8.39 9.78 11.33
C ASN A 112 7.26 9.47 10.33
N SER A 113 7.45 9.71 9.04
CA SER A 113 6.43 9.41 8.03
C SER A 113 6.46 7.92 7.66
N ASP A 114 5.28 7.27 7.61
CA ASP A 114 5.13 5.95 7.02
C ASP A 114 5.18 6.05 5.49
N VAL A 115 6.40 5.97 4.95
CA VAL A 115 6.69 6.08 3.52
C VAL A 115 5.93 5.05 2.69
N GLN A 116 5.77 3.83 3.21
CA GLN A 116 5.13 2.74 2.49
C GLN A 116 3.61 2.88 2.49
N ALA A 117 3.00 3.29 3.61
CA ALA A 117 1.59 3.62 3.64
C ALA A 117 1.26 4.79 2.72
N MET A 118 2.06 5.86 2.73
CA MET A 118 1.87 6.99 1.83
C MET A 118 2.03 6.59 0.36
N GLY A 119 3.01 5.75 0.02
CA GLY A 119 3.17 5.21 -1.33
C GLY A 119 1.94 4.43 -1.83
N ARG A 120 1.30 3.64 -0.97
CA ARG A 120 0.05 2.92 -1.28
C ARG A 120 -1.17 3.85 -1.38
N GLN A 121 -1.22 4.88 -0.55
CA GLN A 121 -2.26 5.89 -0.60
C GLN A 121 -2.21 6.64 -1.94
N LEU A 122 -1.03 7.16 -2.32
CA LEU A 122 -0.79 7.83 -3.59
C LEU A 122 -1.10 6.95 -4.81
N GLN A 123 -0.77 5.65 -4.73
CA GLN A 123 -1.14 4.66 -5.75
C GLN A 123 -2.67 4.58 -5.90
N SER A 124 -3.40 4.50 -4.78
CA SER A 124 -4.86 4.41 -4.75
C SER A 124 -5.52 5.69 -5.29
N ASP A 125 -5.02 6.86 -4.90
CA ASP A 125 -5.52 8.15 -5.38
C ASP A 125 -5.26 8.35 -6.87
N THR A 126 -4.11 7.88 -7.34
CA THR A 126 -3.76 7.88 -8.77
C THR A 126 -4.66 6.94 -9.55
N TYR A 127 -4.93 5.74 -9.05
CA TYR A 127 -5.89 4.81 -9.64
C TYR A 127 -7.29 5.43 -9.75
N ASN A 128 -7.79 6.03 -8.68
CA ASN A 128 -9.09 6.70 -8.67
C ASN A 128 -9.14 7.86 -9.66
N SER A 129 -8.11 8.71 -9.65
CA SER A 129 -8.01 9.82 -10.60
C SER A 129 -7.92 9.34 -12.05
N LEU A 130 -7.25 8.22 -12.34
CA LEU A 130 -7.22 7.62 -13.67
C LEU A 130 -8.62 7.17 -14.09
N ARG A 131 -9.31 6.44 -13.23
CA ARG A 131 -10.67 5.94 -13.49
C ARG A 131 -11.66 7.06 -13.79
N GLU A 132 -11.56 8.17 -13.07
CA GLU A 132 -12.47 9.31 -13.20
C GLU A 132 -12.15 10.23 -14.38
N ASN A 133 -10.87 10.33 -14.77
CA ASN A 133 -10.42 11.41 -15.65
C ASN A 133 -9.80 10.92 -16.97
N THR A 134 -9.89 9.64 -17.28
CA THR A 134 -9.34 9.06 -18.52
C THR A 134 -10.37 8.25 -19.30
N SER A 135 -10.11 8.04 -20.59
CA SER A 135 -10.98 7.26 -21.48
C SER A 135 -10.53 5.80 -21.65
N LEU A 136 -9.61 5.31 -20.82
CA LEU A 136 -9.16 3.92 -20.89
C LEU A 136 -10.27 2.97 -20.42
N PRO A 137 -10.42 1.78 -21.05
CA PRO A 137 -11.54 0.89 -20.75
C PRO A 137 -11.35 0.08 -19.47
N ASN A 138 -10.10 -0.27 -19.10
CA ASN A 138 -9.83 -1.21 -18.02
C ASN A 138 -8.71 -0.73 -17.10
N PHE A 139 -8.96 -0.79 -15.79
CA PHE A 139 -7.99 -0.40 -14.76
C PHE A 139 -7.76 -1.59 -13.83
N GLN A 140 -6.51 -1.97 -13.63
CA GLN A 140 -6.14 -2.96 -12.63
C GLN A 140 -6.18 -2.31 -11.24
N ASP A 141 -6.84 -2.98 -10.30
CA ASP A 141 -6.94 -2.53 -8.92
C ASP A 141 -5.56 -2.54 -8.23
N PRO A 142 -5.22 -1.54 -7.40
CA PRO A 142 -3.94 -1.49 -6.68
C PRO A 142 -3.65 -2.73 -5.83
N VAL A 143 -4.66 -3.36 -5.22
CA VAL A 143 -4.48 -4.58 -4.44
C VAL A 143 -4.02 -5.71 -5.36
N THR A 144 -4.66 -5.88 -6.52
CA THR A 144 -4.25 -6.88 -7.52
C THR A 144 -2.83 -6.62 -8.01
N THR A 145 -2.49 -5.37 -8.35
CA THR A 145 -1.12 -5.02 -8.76
C THR A 145 -0.11 -5.39 -7.68
N ASN A 146 -0.37 -5.01 -6.42
CA ASN A 146 0.54 -5.26 -5.31
C ASN A 146 0.67 -6.76 -4.99
N SER A 147 -0.42 -7.52 -5.08
CA SER A 147 -0.38 -8.98 -4.93
C SER A 147 0.46 -9.65 -6.01
N LEU A 148 0.30 -9.27 -7.28
CA LEU A 148 1.09 -9.82 -8.39
C LEU A 148 2.59 -9.50 -8.24
N LEU A 149 2.92 -8.29 -7.80
CA LEU A 149 4.32 -7.93 -7.50
C LEU A 149 4.87 -8.76 -6.34
N ALA A 150 4.10 -8.93 -5.28
CA ALA A 150 4.51 -9.71 -4.10
C ALA A 150 4.67 -11.21 -4.40
N GLU A 151 3.79 -11.79 -5.22
CA GLU A 151 3.88 -13.18 -5.69
C GLU A 151 5.18 -13.44 -6.46
N GLU A 152 5.66 -12.43 -7.19
CA GLU A 152 6.92 -12.46 -7.92
C GLU A 152 8.14 -12.09 -7.06
N GLY A 153 7.93 -11.81 -5.76
CA GLY A 153 8.98 -11.43 -4.81
C GLY A 153 9.52 -10.02 -5.04
N LEU A 154 8.77 -9.14 -5.73
CA LEU A 154 9.17 -7.78 -6.03
C LEU A 154 8.66 -6.81 -4.95
N SER A 155 9.59 -6.16 -4.25
CA SER A 155 9.26 -4.96 -3.46
C SER A 155 8.93 -3.77 -4.37
N PRO A 156 8.29 -2.71 -3.86
CA PRO A 156 8.07 -1.46 -4.61
C PRO A 156 9.34 -0.92 -5.29
N GLU A 157 10.47 -0.99 -4.60
CA GLU A 157 11.77 -0.54 -5.07
C GLU A 157 12.33 -1.50 -6.14
N ALA A 158 12.23 -2.81 -5.89
CA ALA A 158 12.70 -3.83 -6.84
C ALA A 158 11.89 -3.82 -8.14
N ALA A 159 10.58 -3.55 -8.07
CA ALA A 159 9.73 -3.40 -9.25
C ALA A 159 10.23 -2.27 -10.16
N ARG A 160 10.67 -1.14 -9.59
CA ARG A 160 11.16 0.01 -10.39
C ARG A 160 12.47 -0.26 -11.13
N LEU A 161 13.24 -1.26 -10.69
CA LEU A 161 14.48 -1.66 -11.36
C LEU A 161 14.23 -2.61 -12.54
N LYS A 162 13.01 -3.13 -12.69
CA LYS A 162 12.62 -3.96 -13.84
C LYS A 162 12.34 -3.09 -15.07
N ARG A 163 12.52 -3.68 -16.25
CA ARG A 163 12.14 -3.01 -17.50
C ARG A 163 10.62 -2.85 -17.53
N PRO A 164 10.09 -1.71 -18.00
CA PRO A 164 8.65 -1.50 -18.03
C PRO A 164 7.89 -2.54 -18.86
N ALA A 165 8.48 -3.01 -19.96
CA ALA A 165 7.90 -4.08 -20.80
C ALA A 165 7.74 -5.41 -20.03
N ASP A 166 8.74 -5.77 -19.21
CA ASP A 166 8.69 -6.99 -18.39
C ASP A 166 7.60 -6.86 -17.31
N LEU A 167 7.48 -5.68 -16.70
CA LEU A 167 6.43 -5.39 -15.71
C LEU A 167 5.03 -5.38 -16.34
N ALA A 168 4.87 -4.79 -17.52
CA ALA A 168 3.59 -4.79 -18.24
C ALA A 168 3.13 -6.22 -18.55
N THR A 169 4.07 -7.07 -18.97
CA THR A 169 3.82 -8.50 -19.21
C THR A 169 3.45 -9.22 -17.91
N LEU A 170 4.23 -9.02 -16.84
CA LEU A 170 4.01 -9.62 -15.52
C LEU A 170 2.66 -9.25 -14.90
N LEU A 171 2.25 -8.00 -15.08
CA LEU A 171 0.99 -7.47 -14.55
C LEU A 171 -0.20 -7.72 -15.48
N GLY A 172 0.04 -8.16 -16.72
CA GLY A 172 -1.00 -8.39 -17.72
C GLY A 172 -1.68 -7.10 -18.20
N VAL A 173 -0.93 -6.00 -18.34
CA VAL A 173 -1.44 -4.68 -18.72
C VAL A 173 -0.71 -4.08 -19.93
N GLU A 174 -1.38 -3.19 -20.67
CA GLU A 174 -0.73 -2.44 -21.77
C GLU A 174 0.08 -1.27 -21.22
N TYR A 175 -0.39 -0.61 -20.16
CA TYR A 175 0.26 0.56 -19.59
C TYR A 175 0.64 0.37 -18.13
N VAL A 176 1.86 0.79 -17.78
CA VAL A 176 2.36 0.81 -16.40
C VAL A 176 2.65 2.25 -16.00
N VAL A 177 2.09 2.67 -14.85
CA VAL A 177 2.24 4.03 -14.30
C VAL A 177 3.23 4.02 -13.14
N TYR A 178 4.22 4.90 -13.25
CA TYR A 178 5.21 5.17 -12.22
C TYR A 178 4.95 6.54 -11.63
N GLY A 179 5.03 6.62 -10.30
CA GLY A 179 4.83 7.85 -9.56
C GLY A 179 5.91 8.06 -8.50
N ILE A 180 6.41 9.29 -8.41
CA ILE A 180 7.24 9.76 -7.30
C ILE A 180 6.54 10.99 -6.72
N ALA A 181 6.35 11.00 -5.41
CA ALA A 181 5.88 12.14 -4.66
C ALA A 181 6.99 12.61 -3.72
N THR A 182 7.44 13.85 -3.90
CA THR A 182 8.39 14.50 -3.00
C THR A 182 7.64 15.53 -2.17
N VAL A 183 7.53 15.31 -0.86
CA VAL A 183 6.87 16.22 0.09
C VAL A 183 7.92 16.74 1.05
N THR A 184 8.16 18.03 1.05
CA THR A 184 9.15 18.68 1.92
C THR A 184 8.45 19.60 2.90
N ASN A 185 8.58 19.33 4.18
CA ASN A 185 8.20 20.27 5.23
C ASN A 185 9.13 21.49 5.17
N LYS A 186 8.56 22.68 4.99
CA LYS A 186 9.23 23.99 4.88
C LYS A 186 9.22 24.78 6.18
N GLY A 187 8.73 24.18 7.27
CA GLY A 187 8.60 24.82 8.58
C GLY A 187 7.24 25.48 8.78
N SER A 188 7.06 26.02 9.99
CA SER A 188 5.79 26.60 10.42
C SER A 188 5.79 28.12 10.31
N SER A 189 4.65 28.68 9.91
CA SER A 189 4.37 30.12 9.99
C SER A 189 3.29 30.35 11.03
N THR A 190 3.54 31.27 11.97
CA THR A 190 2.57 31.67 12.99
C THR A 190 1.99 33.02 12.62
N PHE A 191 0.69 33.07 12.37
CA PHE A 191 -0.04 34.31 12.15
C PHE A 191 -0.69 34.71 13.48
N SER A 192 -0.21 35.80 14.08
CA SER A 192 -0.84 36.40 15.26
C SER A 192 -1.66 37.62 14.83
N SER A 193 -2.95 37.60 15.13
CA SER A 193 -3.81 38.77 14.95
C SER A 193 -4.13 39.34 16.34
N GLY A 194 -3.62 40.52 16.62
CA GLY A 194 -3.90 41.25 17.86
C GLY A 194 -4.30 42.69 17.54
N SER A 195 -5.48 43.11 17.99
CA SER A 195 -5.88 44.52 17.97
C SER A 195 -5.52 45.15 19.32
N THR A 196 -4.58 46.10 19.33
CA THR A 196 -4.27 46.90 20.52
C THR A 196 -4.93 48.27 20.38
N THR A 197 -5.85 48.60 21.30
CA THR A 197 -6.36 49.98 21.43
C THR A 197 -5.50 50.70 22.47
N TYR A 198 -4.85 51.80 22.06
CA TYR A 198 -3.99 52.61 22.94
C TYR A 198 -4.76 53.86 23.42
N ASN A 199 -4.63 54.18 24.71
CA ASN A 199 -5.10 55.44 25.28
C ASN A 199 -3.88 56.26 25.76
N GLY A 200 -3.40 57.16 24.90
CA GLY A 200 -2.37 58.14 25.25
C GLY A 200 -3.02 59.32 25.98
N LYS A 201 -2.58 59.61 27.20
CA LYS A 201 -2.97 60.84 27.90
C LYS A 201 -2.16 62.00 27.34
N GLU A 202 -2.70 62.72 26.37
CA GLU A 202 -2.14 64.03 26.00
C GLU A 202 -2.81 65.11 26.84
N THR A 203 -2.02 65.82 27.66
CA THR A 203 -2.51 66.99 28.38
C THR A 203 -2.27 68.21 27.49
N GLN A 204 -3.26 68.64 26.72
CA GLN A 204 -3.21 69.97 26.11
C GLN A 204 -3.47 71.01 27.20
N LYS A 205 -2.48 71.87 27.45
CA LYS A 205 -2.67 73.09 28.24
C LYS A 205 -3.11 74.19 27.28
N THR A 206 -4.38 74.54 27.32
CA THR A 206 -4.87 75.79 26.72
C THR A 206 -5.01 76.83 27.84
N ASP A 207 -4.44 78.02 27.61
CA ASP A 207 -4.41 79.11 28.57
C ASP A 207 -5.80 79.41 29.15
N ARG A 208 -5.85 79.42 30.50
CA ARG A 208 -6.93 79.91 31.37
C ARG A 208 -8.06 78.98 31.81
N ASN A 209 -8.11 77.70 31.42
CA ASN A 209 -8.92 76.75 32.19
C ASN A 209 -8.38 75.31 32.08
N LYS A 210 -7.91 74.76 33.21
CA LYS A 210 -7.46 73.36 33.28
C LYS A 210 -8.70 72.47 33.40
N GLU A 211 -9.20 71.96 32.29
CA GLU A 211 -10.15 70.86 32.32
C GLU A 211 -9.42 69.53 32.11
N THR A 212 -9.53 68.61 33.07
CA THR A 212 -8.95 67.26 32.99
C THR A 212 -10.05 66.27 32.67
N THR A 213 -10.26 65.96 31.39
CA THR A 213 -11.15 64.89 30.96
C THR A 213 -10.46 63.54 31.16
N LYS A 214 -10.85 62.81 32.22
CA LYS A 214 -10.35 61.45 32.47
C LYS A 214 -11.17 60.44 31.68
N THR A 215 -10.65 60.01 30.54
CA THR A 215 -11.17 58.80 29.86
C THR A 215 -10.34 57.60 30.33
N SER A 216 -10.99 56.65 30.99
CA SER A 216 -10.39 55.39 31.43
C SER A 216 -10.91 54.25 30.55
N GLY A 217 -10.03 53.35 30.09
CA GLY A 217 -10.41 52.17 29.31
C GLY A 217 -9.55 50.97 29.72
N THR A 218 -10.20 49.83 29.96
CA THR A 218 -9.58 48.56 30.35
C THR A 218 -9.13 47.79 29.10
N VAL A 219 -7.91 47.25 29.12
CA VAL A 219 -7.34 46.45 28.03
C VAL A 219 -7.81 45.00 28.15
N TYR A 220 -8.63 44.54 27.21
CA TYR A 220 -8.86 43.11 26.97
C TYR A 220 -8.19 42.75 25.65
N GLY A 221 -7.01 42.12 25.73
CA GLY A 221 -6.32 41.57 24.57
C GLY A 221 -6.69 40.10 24.40
N SER A 222 -7.55 39.77 23.44
CA SER A 222 -7.69 38.39 22.95
C SER A 222 -6.83 38.24 21.69
N GLY A 223 -5.66 37.62 21.84
CA GLY A 223 -4.80 37.27 20.72
C GLY A 223 -5.13 35.86 20.24
N ASN A 224 -5.58 35.73 19.00
CA ASN A 224 -5.70 34.43 18.34
C ASN A 224 -4.42 34.22 17.51
N ALA A 225 -3.71 33.13 17.80
CA ALA A 225 -2.54 32.71 17.04
C ALA A 225 -2.88 31.41 16.31
N ALA A 226 -2.70 31.40 14.98
CA ALA A 226 -2.81 30.20 14.17
C ALA A 226 -1.41 29.83 13.67
N THR A 227 -0.95 28.62 13.99
CA THR A 227 0.29 28.05 13.47
C THR A 227 -0.05 27.14 12.30
N MET A 228 0.48 27.42 11.12
CA MET A 228 0.35 26.56 9.93
C MET A 228 1.70 25.96 9.59
N VAL A 229 1.75 24.64 9.38
CA VAL A 229 2.94 23.96 8.85
C VAL A 229 2.86 24.01 7.33
N ASN A 230 3.93 24.47 6.68
CA ASN A 230 3.97 24.59 5.22
C ASN A 230 4.71 23.40 4.60
N TYR A 231 4.13 22.84 3.56
CA TYR A 231 4.71 21.78 2.75
C TYR A 231 4.96 22.28 1.32
N ASN A 232 6.01 21.77 0.69
CA ASN A 232 6.18 21.85 -0.77
C ASN A 232 6.10 20.44 -1.34
N THR A 233 5.16 20.22 -2.24
CA THR A 233 4.83 18.90 -2.78
C THR A 233 5.05 18.88 -4.28
N LYS A 234 5.89 17.96 -4.77
CA LYS A 234 6.15 17.75 -6.19
C LYS A 234 5.77 16.33 -6.58
N ILE A 235 5.06 16.20 -7.70
CA ILE A 235 4.65 14.91 -8.26
C ILE A 235 5.30 14.71 -9.62
N ASP A 236 6.00 13.58 -9.78
CA ASP A 236 6.53 13.08 -11.04
C ASP A 236 5.71 11.86 -11.47
N LEU A 237 5.14 11.91 -12.67
CA LEU A 237 4.33 10.83 -13.24
C LEU A 237 4.87 10.39 -14.59
N LYS A 238 5.06 9.08 -14.76
CA LYS A 238 5.54 8.46 -16.00
C LYS A 238 4.69 7.26 -16.41
N PHE A 239 4.47 7.11 -17.70
CA PHE A 239 3.64 6.06 -18.28
C PHE A 239 4.44 5.38 -19.36
N TYR A 240 4.53 4.07 -19.26
CA TYR A 240 5.19 3.22 -20.24
C TYR A 240 4.18 2.25 -20.82
N ASP A 241 4.29 1.97 -22.12
CA ASP A 241 3.54 0.88 -22.74
C ASP A 241 4.24 -0.47 -22.54
N ASP A 242 3.62 -1.53 -23.04
CA ASP A 242 4.11 -2.90 -22.95
C ASP A 242 5.31 -3.19 -23.86
N ALA A 243 5.66 -2.27 -24.76
CA ALA A 243 6.93 -2.24 -25.48
C ALA A 243 8.03 -1.49 -24.70
N GLY A 244 7.71 -0.90 -23.56
CA GLY A 244 8.62 -0.12 -22.73
C GLY A 244 8.85 1.31 -23.23
N VAL A 245 8.04 1.79 -24.18
CA VAL A 245 8.11 3.16 -24.70
C VAL A 245 7.42 4.12 -23.74
N ASN A 246 8.10 5.22 -23.42
CA ASN A 246 7.53 6.29 -22.60
C ASN A 246 6.46 7.05 -23.39
N ARG A 247 5.21 6.98 -22.94
CA ARG A 247 4.05 7.66 -23.55
C ARG A 247 3.72 8.98 -22.89
N TYR A 248 4.14 9.16 -21.64
CA TYR A 248 3.93 10.38 -20.88
C TYR A 248 4.95 10.46 -19.76
N ALA A 249 5.65 11.58 -19.66
CA ALA A 249 6.49 11.90 -18.51
C ALA A 249 6.34 13.38 -18.21
N GLN A 250 5.75 13.69 -17.07
CA GLN A 250 5.54 15.06 -16.62
C GLN A 250 5.77 15.17 -15.12
N SER A 251 6.23 16.36 -14.74
CA SER A 251 6.52 16.73 -13.37
C SER A 251 5.78 18.02 -13.04
N ARG A 252 5.20 18.12 -11.84
CA ARG A 252 4.52 19.33 -11.41
C ARG A 252 4.65 19.56 -9.91
N GLU A 253 4.97 20.79 -9.56
CA GLU A 253 4.85 21.29 -8.19
C GLU A 253 3.39 21.61 -7.88
N SER A 254 2.98 21.25 -6.67
CA SER A 254 1.62 21.42 -6.20
C SER A 254 1.36 22.89 -5.89
N PHE A 255 0.11 23.28 -6.12
CA PHE A 255 -0.35 24.60 -5.72
C PHE A 255 -0.86 24.54 -4.28
N GLY A 256 -0.35 25.43 -3.42
CA GLY A 256 -0.66 25.45 -1.99
C GLY A 256 0.44 24.82 -1.14
N SER A 257 0.35 25.04 0.17
CA SER A 257 1.32 24.55 1.17
C SER A 257 0.77 23.47 2.10
N ASP A 258 -0.41 22.92 1.79
CA ASP A 258 -1.03 21.85 2.56
C ASP A 258 -0.36 20.49 2.26
N ILE A 259 -0.38 19.60 3.23
CA ILE A 259 0.15 18.23 3.08
C ILE A 259 -0.57 17.46 1.96
N ASP A 260 -1.86 17.75 1.77
CA ASP A 260 -2.74 17.08 0.80
C ASP A 260 -2.72 17.69 -0.61
N ALA A 261 -1.83 18.67 -0.86
CA ALA A 261 -1.73 19.34 -2.15
C ALA A 261 -1.39 18.38 -3.31
N TYR A 262 -0.88 17.17 -3.03
CA TYR A 262 -0.64 16.14 -4.03
C TYR A 262 -1.91 15.71 -4.79
N HIS A 263 -3.08 15.66 -4.14
CA HIS A 263 -4.30 15.18 -4.79
C HIS A 263 -4.70 16.05 -5.99
N ALA A 264 -4.66 17.37 -5.83
CA ALA A 264 -4.98 18.31 -6.90
C ALA A 264 -3.96 18.20 -8.04
N THR A 265 -2.69 17.98 -7.71
CA THR A 265 -1.58 17.85 -8.67
C THR A 265 -1.67 16.56 -9.48
N ILE A 266 -1.93 15.43 -8.83
CA ILE A 266 -2.17 14.13 -9.49
C ILE A 266 -3.35 14.26 -10.46
N ASN A 267 -4.49 14.79 -10.00
CA ASN A 267 -5.66 15.04 -10.84
C ASN A 267 -5.34 15.94 -12.04
N TYR A 268 -4.55 16.99 -11.83
CA TYR A 268 -4.15 17.91 -12.89
C TYR A 268 -3.32 17.20 -13.98
N LEU A 269 -2.34 16.40 -13.56
CA LEU A 269 -1.45 15.65 -14.45
C LEU A 269 -2.23 14.59 -15.23
N ILE A 270 -3.07 13.81 -14.54
CA ILE A 270 -3.86 12.75 -15.18
C ILE A 270 -4.86 13.30 -16.18
N LYS A 271 -5.56 14.40 -15.87
CA LYS A 271 -6.46 15.05 -16.84
C LYS A 271 -5.76 15.39 -18.16
N ARG A 272 -4.44 15.60 -18.17
CA ARG A 272 -3.66 16.03 -19.33
C ARG A 272 -2.70 14.97 -19.87
N CYS A 273 -2.76 13.74 -19.37
CA CYS A 273 -2.04 12.64 -19.99
C CYS A 273 -2.67 12.31 -21.38
N PRO A 274 -2.02 11.49 -22.22
CA PRO A 274 -2.47 11.23 -23.59
C PRO A 274 -3.89 10.70 -23.71
N PHE A 275 -4.38 10.01 -22.67
CA PHE A 275 -5.71 9.45 -22.58
C PHE A 275 -6.59 10.17 -21.54
N GLY A 276 -6.15 11.33 -21.07
CA GLY A 276 -6.87 12.18 -20.12
C GLY A 276 -7.99 12.99 -20.78
N SER A 277 -8.99 13.35 -20.00
CA SER A 277 -10.16 14.16 -20.42
C SER A 277 -9.81 15.55 -21.00
N LYS A 278 -8.61 16.06 -20.71
CA LYS A 278 -8.05 17.32 -21.22
C LYS A 278 -6.73 17.10 -21.97
N ALA A 279 -6.56 15.93 -22.59
CA ALA A 279 -5.43 15.66 -23.47
C ALA A 279 -5.31 16.76 -24.54
N LYS A 280 -4.09 17.25 -24.78
CA LYS A 280 -3.83 18.12 -25.93
C LYS A 280 -3.93 17.26 -27.18
N LYS A 281 -4.94 17.53 -28.02
CA LYS A 281 -5.10 16.92 -29.35
C LYS A 281 -4.01 17.42 -30.29
#